data_AF-A0A2N2VUH4-F1
#
_entry.id   AF-A0A2N2VUH4-F1
#
_cell.length_a   1.000
_cell.length_b   1.000
_cell.length_c   1.000
_cell.angle_alpha   90.00
_cell.angle_beta   90.00
_cell.angle_gamma   90.00
#
_symmetry.space_group_name_H-M   'P 1'
#
loop_
_entity.id
_entity.type
_entity.pdbx_description
1 polymer ?
#
loop_
_entity_poly.entity_id
_entity_poly.type
_entity_poly.pdbx_seq_one_letter_code
_entity_poly.pdbx_strand_id
1 'polypeptide(L)'
;IASLRWGGFAVTGLYEWQKPIKGARNLDYFLGLGAHIGFWDNNKYYWADNNRNNGSFAIIGVDFIAGLEYTFPEVPFNIGVDWKPAFNLIGDTHWWGDGVALSIRYTF
;
A
#
# COMPACT_ATOMS: atom_id res chain seq x y z
N ILE A 1 -3.90 6.27 -0.59
CA ILE A 1 -2.60 6.17 -1.31
C ILE A 1 -2.90 6.24 -2.82
N ALA A 2 -2.12 7.00 -3.59
CA ALA A 2 -2.19 6.98 -5.05
C ALA A 2 -0.85 6.50 -5.60
N SER A 3 -0.87 5.63 -6.60
CA SER A 3 0.35 5.09 -7.22
C SER A 3 0.26 5.17 -8.73
N LEU A 4 1.39 5.54 -9.35
CA LEU A 4 1.58 5.54 -10.79
C LEU A 4 2.66 4.50 -11.09
N ARG A 5 2.27 3.35 -11.64
CA ARG A 5 3.20 2.24 -11.94
C ARG A 5 2.98 1.76 -13.37
N TRP A 6 4.07 1.71 -14.15
CA TRP A 6 4.12 1.16 -15.53
C TRP A 6 3.07 1.75 -16.50
N GLY A 7 2.76 3.03 -16.37
CA GLY A 7 1.75 3.69 -17.21
C GLY A 7 0.31 3.44 -16.77
N GLY A 8 0.10 2.72 -15.66
CA GLY A 8 -1.18 2.64 -14.97
C GLY A 8 -1.25 3.55 -13.75
N PHE A 9 -2.47 3.84 -13.34
CA PHE A 9 -2.80 4.62 -12.16
C PHE A 9 -3.66 3.79 -11.22
N ALA A 10 -3.32 3.74 -9.94
CA ALA A 10 -4.13 3.09 -8.93
C ALA A 10 -4.36 3.99 -7.72
N VAL A 11 -5.58 3.91 -7.21
CA VAL A 11 -6.03 4.57 -5.99
C VAL A 11 -6.35 3.49 -4.97
N THR A 12 -5.79 3.63 -3.78
CA THR A 12 -6.06 2.77 -2.63
C THR A 12 -6.68 3.62 -1.52
N GLY A 13 -7.85 3.21 -1.04
CA GLY A 13 -8.44 3.69 0.20
C GLY A 13 -8.12 2.72 1.32
N LEU A 14 -7.63 3.22 2.46
CA LEU A 14 -7.30 2.44 3.66
C LEU A 14 -8.02 3.03 4.87
N TYR A 15 -8.50 2.15 5.72
CA TYR A 15 -8.97 2.49 7.06
C TYR A 15 -8.01 1.90 8.08
N GLU A 16 -7.33 2.77 8.83
CA GLU A 16 -6.22 2.42 9.71
C GLU A 16 -6.55 2.74 11.17
N TRP A 17 -6.28 1.78 12.05
CA TRP A 17 -6.36 1.92 13.50
C TRP A 17 -4.96 2.00 14.07
N GLN A 18 -4.61 3.15 14.62
CA GLN A 18 -3.36 3.36 15.35
C GLN A 18 -3.59 3.26 16.85
N LYS A 19 -2.72 2.53 17.54
CA LYS A 19 -2.73 2.41 19.01
C LYS A 19 -1.32 2.32 19.58
N PRO A 20 -1.10 2.82 20.80
CA PRO A 20 0.18 2.65 21.49
C PRO A 20 0.41 1.19 21.89
N ILE A 21 1.67 0.74 21.81
CA ILE A 21 2.08 -0.58 22.29
C ILE A 21 2.23 -0.54 23.81
N LYS A 22 1.44 -1.37 24.49
CA LYS A 22 1.54 -1.53 25.95
C LYS A 22 2.93 -2.05 26.32
N GLY A 23 3.69 -1.28 27.08
CA GLY A 23 5.03 -1.64 27.55
C GLY A 23 6.19 -1.09 26.70
N ALA A 24 5.92 -0.48 25.54
CA ALA A 24 6.92 0.21 24.74
C ALA A 24 6.56 1.70 24.65
N ARG A 25 7.29 2.54 25.39
CA ARG A 25 7.07 3.99 25.36
C ARG A 25 7.41 4.53 23.97
N ASN A 26 6.53 5.38 23.45
CA ASN A 26 6.67 6.07 22.17
C ASN A 26 6.68 5.16 20.93
N LEU A 27 6.24 3.92 21.09
CA LEU A 27 6.07 2.98 19.99
C LEU A 27 4.58 2.71 19.81
N ASP A 28 4.08 3.08 18.64
CA ASP A 28 2.72 2.83 18.20
C ASP A 28 2.71 1.71 17.16
N TYR A 29 1.61 0.97 17.12
CA TYR A 29 1.31 0.09 16.00
C TYR A 29 0.09 0.61 15.27
N PHE A 30 0.03 0.34 13.98
CA PHE A 30 -1.17 0.56 13.20
C PHE A 30 -1.50 -0.67 12.37
N LEU A 31 -2.79 -0.92 12.26
CA LEU A 31 -3.36 -1.99 11.46
C LEU A 31 -4.50 -1.41 10.65
N GLY A 32 -4.61 -1.77 9.39
CA GLY A 32 -5.68 -1.28 8.54
C GLY A 32 -6.06 -2.26 7.47
N LEU A 33 -7.26 -2.05 6.95
CA LEU A 33 -7.73 -2.72 5.75
C LEU A 33 -8.26 -1.70 4.77
N GLY A 34 -8.31 -2.09 3.50
CA GLY A 34 -8.90 -1.27 2.49
C GLY A 34 -9.03 -1.98 1.17
N ALA A 35 -9.22 -1.18 0.13
CA ALA A 35 -9.35 -1.65 -1.22
C ALA A 35 -8.69 -0.67 -2.17
N HIS A 36 -8.28 -1.20 -3.31
CA HIS A 36 -7.76 -0.41 -4.40
C HIS A 36 -8.52 -0.66 -5.69
N ILE A 37 -8.53 0.37 -6.51
CA ILE A 37 -8.93 0.31 -7.91
C ILE A 37 -7.82 0.96 -8.72
N GLY A 38 -7.44 0.35 -9.82
CA GLY A 38 -6.52 1.00 -10.75
C GLY A 38 -6.73 0.57 -12.18
N PHE A 39 -6.17 1.36 -13.07
CA PHE A 39 -6.34 1.27 -14.51
C PHE A 39 -4.95 1.18 -15.13
N TRP A 40 -4.72 0.18 -15.97
CA TRP A 40 -3.45 -0.03 -16.67
C TRP A 40 -3.66 -0.12 -18.18
N ASP A 41 -2.75 0.48 -18.93
CA ASP A 41 -2.72 0.33 -20.39
C ASP A 41 -1.91 -0.89 -20.79
N ASN A 42 -2.53 -1.78 -21.57
CA ASN A 42 -2.02 -3.11 -21.92
C ASN A 42 -0.69 -3.10 -22.72
N ASN A 43 -0.25 -1.95 -23.24
CA ASN A 43 0.92 -1.87 -24.12
C ASN A 43 2.28 -1.90 -23.38
N LYS A 44 2.28 -1.99 -22.03
CA LYS A 44 3.51 -1.99 -21.20
C LYS A 44 3.47 -2.98 -20.03
N TYR A 45 2.44 -3.82 -19.92
CA TYR A 45 2.33 -4.79 -18.83
C TYR A 45 3.10 -6.07 -19.18
N TYR A 46 4.06 -6.48 -18.33
CA TYR A 46 4.99 -7.59 -18.58
C TYR A 46 4.30 -8.96 -18.71
N TRP A 47 3.04 -9.06 -18.28
CA TRP A 47 2.20 -10.26 -18.31
C TRP A 47 1.04 -10.10 -19.31
N ALA A 48 1.31 -9.47 -20.45
CA ALA A 48 0.36 -9.36 -21.55
C ALA A 48 0.09 -10.77 -22.10
N ASP A 49 -0.99 -11.37 -21.63
CA ASP A 49 -1.59 -12.53 -22.25
C ASP A 49 -2.01 -12.13 -23.67
N ASN A 50 -1.45 -12.79 -24.69
CA ASN A 50 -1.56 -12.43 -26.12
C ASN A 50 -3.00 -12.40 -26.68
N ASN A 51 -4.01 -12.61 -25.84
CA ASN A 51 -5.44 -12.62 -26.17
C ASN A 51 -6.21 -11.37 -25.72
N ARG A 52 -5.58 -10.41 -25.07
CA ARG A 52 -6.26 -9.18 -24.63
C ARG A 52 -6.03 -8.07 -25.65
N ASN A 53 -7.03 -7.85 -26.51
CA ASN A 53 -7.13 -6.73 -27.45
C ASN A 53 -6.67 -5.41 -26.81
N ASN A 54 -5.96 -4.58 -27.59
CA ASN A 54 -5.56 -3.21 -27.27
C ASN A 54 -6.64 -2.46 -26.45
N GLY A 55 -6.41 -2.28 -25.15
CA GLY A 55 -7.34 -1.57 -24.28
C GLY A 55 -6.80 -1.41 -22.86
N SER A 56 -7.36 -0.47 -22.12
CA SER A 56 -7.08 -0.26 -20.69
C SER A 56 -7.84 -1.30 -19.87
N PHE A 57 -7.20 -1.95 -18.90
CA PHE A 57 -7.88 -2.86 -17.97
C PHE A 57 -7.91 -2.27 -16.56
N ALA A 58 -9.03 -2.48 -15.88
CA ALA A 58 -9.18 -2.12 -14.48
C ALA A 58 -8.86 -3.34 -13.60
N ILE A 59 -8.09 -3.13 -12.53
CA ILE A 59 -7.97 -4.09 -11.44
C ILE A 59 -8.67 -3.54 -10.22
N ILE A 60 -9.25 -4.45 -9.46
CA ILE A 60 -9.84 -4.16 -8.16
C ILE A 60 -9.33 -5.21 -7.21
N GLY A 61 -8.92 -4.77 -6.03
CA GLY A 61 -8.37 -5.64 -5.01
C GLY A 61 -8.59 -5.11 -3.61
N VAL A 62 -8.20 -5.94 -2.65
CA VAL A 62 -8.21 -5.61 -1.23
C VAL A 62 -6.78 -5.42 -0.75
N ASP A 63 -6.60 -4.48 0.17
CA ASP A 63 -5.32 -4.15 0.77
C ASP A 63 -5.41 -4.38 2.27
N PHE A 64 -4.33 -4.89 2.82
CA PHE A 64 -4.10 -4.88 4.25
C PHE A 64 -2.85 -4.04 4.52
N ILE A 65 -2.82 -3.34 5.64
CA ILE A 65 -1.64 -2.61 6.08
C ILE A 65 -1.37 -2.90 7.55
N ALA A 66 -0.11 -3.14 7.87
CA ALA A 66 0.36 -3.25 9.24
C ALA A 66 1.68 -2.51 9.35
N GLY A 67 1.87 -1.78 10.45
CA GLY A 67 3.13 -1.10 10.67
C GLY A 67 3.37 -0.74 12.12
N LEU A 68 4.61 -0.33 12.35
CA LEU A 68 5.12 0.14 13.63
C LEU A 68 5.69 1.53 13.43
N GLU A 69 5.44 2.39 14.39
CA GLU A 69 5.82 3.78 14.33
C GLU A 69 6.46 4.20 15.66
N TYR A 70 7.69 4.70 15.61
CA TYR A 70 8.44 5.17 16.77
C TYR A 70 8.62 6.67 16.71
N THR A 71 8.06 7.36 17.71
CA THR A 71 8.18 8.82 17.84
C THR A 71 9.30 9.17 18.80
N PHE A 72 10.31 9.89 18.34
CA PHE A 72 11.39 10.31 19.22
C PHE A 72 10.89 11.41 20.18
N PRO A 73 11.06 11.27 21.50
CA PRO A 73 10.67 12.31 22.45
C PRO A 73 11.57 13.54 22.42
N GLU A 74 12.87 13.36 22.11
CA GLU A 74 13.86 14.45 22.14
C GLU A 74 14.04 15.17 20.81
N VAL A 75 13.60 14.57 19.70
CA VAL A 75 13.72 15.16 18.37
C VAL A 75 12.36 15.15 17.67
N PRO A 76 12.05 16.18 16.85
CA PRO A 76 10.77 16.32 16.13
C PRO A 76 10.62 15.33 14.96
N PHE A 77 11.10 14.10 15.10
CA PHE A 77 11.06 13.08 14.06
C PHE A 77 10.35 11.83 14.56
N ASN A 78 9.80 11.12 13.59
CA ASN A 78 9.15 9.85 13.77
C ASN A 78 9.65 8.93 12.65
N ILE A 79 9.95 7.69 13.01
CA ILE A 79 10.33 6.65 12.05
C ILE A 79 9.28 5.54 12.06
N GLY A 80 8.92 5.05 10.89
CA GLY A 80 7.96 3.97 10.74
C GLY A 80 8.44 2.90 9.79
N VAL A 81 8.00 1.67 10.05
CA VAL A 81 8.05 0.56 9.11
C VAL A 81 6.64 0.08 8.84
N ASP A 82 6.30 -0.09 7.57
CA ASP A 82 4.99 -0.53 7.15
C ASP A 82 5.08 -1.64 6.12
N TRP A 83 4.10 -2.54 6.19
CA TRP A 83 3.92 -3.64 5.27
C TRP A 83 2.47 -3.64 4.79
N LYS A 84 2.32 -3.49 3.48
CA LYS A 84 1.04 -3.35 2.80
C LYS A 84 0.82 -4.43 1.74
N PRO A 85 0.53 -5.68 2.13
CA PRO A 85 0.16 -6.70 1.16
C PRO A 85 -1.18 -6.35 0.51
N ALA A 86 -1.31 -6.67 -0.78
CA ALA A 86 -2.54 -6.50 -1.55
C ALA A 86 -2.89 -7.77 -2.32
N PHE A 87 -4.19 -8.01 -2.47
CA PHE A 87 -4.73 -9.09 -3.27
C PHE A 87 -5.62 -8.51 -4.36
N ASN A 88 -5.22 -8.73 -5.60
CA ASN A 88 -6.02 -8.36 -6.75
C ASN A 88 -7.07 -9.45 -6.98
N LEU A 89 -8.34 -9.06 -7.05
CA LEU A 89 -9.46 -9.99 -7.19
C LEU A 89 -10.00 -9.99 -8.63
N ILE A 90 -10.00 -8.83 -9.29
CA ILE A 90 -10.56 -8.63 -10.63
C ILE A 90 -9.45 -8.18 -11.60
N GLY A 91 -9.49 -8.68 -12.84
CA GLY A 91 -8.61 -8.30 -13.95
C GLY A 91 -7.31 -9.12 -14.03
N ASP A 92 -6.62 -9.22 -12.90
CA ASP A 92 -5.37 -9.98 -12.76
C ASP A 92 -5.24 -10.52 -11.34
N THR A 93 -5.62 -11.79 -11.10
CA THR A 93 -5.73 -12.37 -9.76
C THR A 93 -4.36 -12.73 -9.20
N HIS A 94 -3.66 -11.73 -8.65
CA HIS A 94 -2.30 -11.87 -8.12
C HIS A 94 -2.15 -11.27 -6.73
N TRP A 95 -1.23 -11.87 -5.97
CA TRP A 95 -0.83 -11.41 -4.65
C TRP A 95 0.39 -10.48 -4.76
N TRP A 96 0.27 -9.27 -4.20
CA TRP A 96 1.33 -8.28 -4.10
C TRP A 96 1.77 -8.17 -2.64
N GLY A 97 2.76 -8.97 -2.24
CA GLY A 97 3.32 -9.00 -0.89
C GLY A 97 4.51 -8.07 -0.69
N ASP A 98 4.99 -7.42 -1.74
CA ASP A 98 6.23 -6.64 -1.82
C ASP A 98 6.10 -5.21 -1.26
N GLY A 99 4.92 -4.82 -0.77
CA GLY A 99 4.63 -3.49 -0.25
C GLY A 99 5.25 -3.19 1.12
N VAL A 100 6.55 -3.45 1.32
CA VAL A 100 7.28 -3.01 2.52
C VAL A 100 7.84 -1.61 2.28
N ALA A 101 7.62 -0.71 3.23
CA ALA A 101 8.19 0.64 3.19
C ALA A 101 8.77 1.06 4.54
N LEU A 102 9.73 1.99 4.44
CA LEU A 102 10.29 2.72 5.56
C LEU A 102 9.87 4.18 5.42
N SER A 103 9.42 4.78 6.51
CA SER A 103 8.96 6.15 6.55
C SER A 103 9.70 6.95 7.60
N ILE A 104 9.95 8.21 7.30
CA ILE A 104 10.45 9.20 8.24
C ILE A 104 9.49 10.38 8.14
N ARG A 105 8.88 10.77 9.27
CA ARG A 105 7.96 11.89 9.38
C ARG A 105 8.53 12.94 10.31
N TYR A 106 8.37 14.19 9.92
CA TYR A 106 8.73 15.33 10.74
C TYR A 106 7.47 15.86 11.43
N THR A 107 7.52 16.00 12.75
CA THR A 107 6.37 16.37 13.62
C THR A 107 6.76 17.51 14.55
N PHE A 108 5.92 18.54 14.67
CA PHE A 108 6.14 19.75 15.47
C PHE A 108 5.11 19.89 16.58
#